data_AF-A0A434F0Q3-F1
#
_entry.id   AF-A0A434F0Q3-F1
#
_cell.length_a   1.000
_cell.length_b   1.000
_cell.length_c   1.000
_cell.angle_alpha   90.00
_cell.angle_beta   90.00
_cell.angle_gamma   90.00
#
_symmetry.space_group_name_H-M   'P 1'
#
loop_
_entity.id
_entity.type
_entity.pdbx_description
1 polymer ?
#
loop_
_entity_poly.entity_id
_entity_poly.type
_entity_poly.pdbx_seq_one_letter_code
_entity_poly.pdbx_strand_id
1 'polypeptide(L)' 'MTITCFIRYEIDPFGKAAFEQYARAWGQAIPRCGADLIGYYAPHEGSATTAYAAYN' A
#
# COMPACT_ATOMS: atom_id res chain seq x y z
N MET A 1 20.87 10.68 3.25
CA MET A 1 19.62 11.45 3.28
C MET A 1 18.54 10.53 2.75
N THR A 2 17.55 10.19 3.57
CA THR A 2 16.52 9.19 3.23
C THR A 2 15.26 9.92 2.77
N ILE A 3 14.68 9.49 1.65
CA ILE A 3 13.44 10.04 1.11
C ILE A 3 12.37 8.96 1.26
N THR A 4 11.23 9.29 1.84
CA THR A 4 10.10 8.37 1.92
C THR A 4 9.15 8.65 0.76
N CYS A 5 8.82 7.62 -0.02
CA CYS A 5 7.79 7.68 -1.04
C CYS A 5 6.43 7.34 -0.41
N PHE A 6 5.44 8.22 -0.59
CA PHE A 6 4.05 7.99 -0.19
C PHE A 6 3.16 7.89 -1.41
N ILE A 7 2.40 6.79 -1.49
CA ILE A 7 1.44 6.55 -2.58
C ILE A 7 0.04 6.55 -2.00
N ARG A 8 -0.85 7.35 -2.58
CA ARG A 8 -2.29 7.29 -2.34
C ARG A 8 -2.94 6.57 -3.50
N TYR A 9 -3.74 5.55 -3.18
CA TYR A 9 -4.57 4.84 -4.14
C TYR A 9 -6.03 5.25 -3.98
N GLU A 10 -6.71 5.32 -5.10
CA GLU A 10 -8.16 5.31 -5.16
C GLU A 10 -8.58 3.93 -5.67
N ILE A 11 -9.34 3.20 -4.86
CA ILE A 11 -9.78 1.84 -5.12
C ILE A 11 -11.32 1.81 -5.20
N ASP A 12 -11.85 0.80 -5.85
CA ASP A 12 -13.28 0.50 -5.83
C ASP A 12 -13.77 0.36 -4.36
N PRO A 13 -14.96 0.87 -3.99
CA PRO A 13 -15.48 0.78 -2.62
C PRO A 13 -15.59 -0.64 -2.07
N PHE A 14 -15.73 -1.66 -2.92
CA PHE A 14 -15.77 -3.07 -2.56
C PHE A 14 -14.43 -3.79 -2.84
N GLY A 15 -13.44 -3.07 -3.36
CA GLY A 15 -12.13 -3.57 -3.78
C GLY A 15 -11.12 -3.83 -2.66
N LYS A 16 -11.50 -3.71 -1.38
CA LYS A 16 -10.59 -3.89 -0.23
C LYS A 16 -9.82 -5.21 -0.28
N ALA A 17 -10.52 -6.33 -0.53
CA ALA A 17 -9.90 -7.65 -0.56
C ALA A 17 -8.88 -7.78 -1.71
N ALA A 18 -9.18 -7.20 -2.88
CA ALA A 18 -8.24 -7.16 -4.00
C ALA A 18 -7.01 -6.30 -3.68
N PHE A 19 -7.21 -5.15 -3.03
CA PHE A 19 -6.12 -4.30 -2.56
C PHE A 19 -5.23 -5.02 -1.54
N GLU A 20 -5.80 -5.78 -0.60
CA GLU A 20 -5.02 -6.57 0.36
C GLU A 20 -4.17 -7.65 -0.32
N GLN A 21 -4.69 -8.30 -1.36
CA GLN A 21 -3.93 -9.27 -2.15
C GLN A 21 -2.79 -8.60 -2.92
N TYR A 22 -3.08 -7.47 -3.57
CA TYR A 22 -2.08 -6.63 -4.24
C TYR A 22 -0.98 -6.18 -3.26
N ALA A 23 -1.35 -5.70 -2.08
CA ALA A 23 -0.44 -5.27 -1.03
C ALA A 23 0.49 -6.40 -0.56
N ARG A 24 -0.02 -7.63 -0.39
CA ARG A 24 0.81 -8.79 -0.03
C ARG A 24 1.86 -9.12 -1.09
N ALA A 25 1.51 -8.99 -2.38
CA ALA A 25 2.47 -9.22 -3.47
C ALA A 25 3.59 -8.17 -3.46
N TRP A 26 3.25 -6.89 -3.30
CA TRP A 26 4.25 -5.82 -3.17
C TRP A 26 5.06 -5.90 -1.88
N GLY A 27 4.47 -6.45 -0.81
CA GLY A 27 5.14 -6.83 0.42
C GLY A 27 6.39 -7.68 0.23
N GLN A 28 6.42 -8.47 -0.85
CA GLN A 28 7.56 -9.29 -1.23
C GLN A 28 8.43 -8.62 -2.30
N ALA A 29 7.82 -7.90 -3.25
CA ALA A 29 8.54 -7.32 -4.38
C ALA A 29 9.42 -6.12 -3.97
N ILE A 30 8.90 -5.20 -3.14
CA ILE A 30 9.62 -3.96 -2.77
C ILE A 30 10.93 -4.27 -2.02
N PRO A 31 10.96 -5.12 -0.98
CA PRO A 31 12.21 -5.46 -0.31
C PRO A 31 13.22 -6.17 -1.23
N ARG A 32 12.74 -7.00 -2.17
CA ARG A 32 13.61 -7.66 -3.17
C ARG A 32 14.24 -6.69 -4.16
N CYS A 33 13.62 -5.54 -4.37
CA CYS A 33 14.16 -4.44 -5.18
C CYS A 33 15.05 -3.48 -4.39
N GLY A 34 15.30 -3.74 -3.09
CA GLY A 34 16.25 -2.98 -2.27
C GLY A 34 15.67 -1.75 -1.56
N ALA A 35 14.34 -1.58 -1.56
CA ALA A 35 13.66 -0.53 -0.81
C ALA A 35 13.12 -1.05 0.53
N ASP A 36 13.05 -0.17 1.52
CA ASP A 36 12.57 -0.52 2.86
C ASP A 36 11.07 -0.25 2.98
N LEU A 37 10.28 -1.32 2.88
CA LEU A 37 8.82 -1.22 2.93
C LEU A 37 8.34 -0.91 4.36
N ILE A 38 7.68 0.22 4.52
CA ILE A 38 7.01 0.59 5.78
C ILE A 38 5.65 -0.11 5.86
N GLY A 39 4.86 -0.08 4.79
CA GLY A 39 3.61 -0.84 4.75
C GLY A 39 2.60 -0.41 3.68
N TYR A 40 1.53 -1.19 3.62
CA TYR A 40 0.31 -0.92 2.84
C TYR A 40 -0.88 -0.87 3.80
N TYR A 41 -1.75 0.13 3.61
CA TYR A 41 -2.86 0.43 4.51
C TYR A 41 -4.17 0.46 3.74
N ALA A 42 -5.02 -0.53 4.00
CA ALA A 42 -6.34 -0.65 3.40
C ALA A 42 -7.37 0.14 4.23
N PRO A 43 -8.48 0.60 3.60
CA PRO A 43 -9.55 1.26 4.34
C PRO A 43 -10.18 0.31 5.37
N HIS A 44 -10.44 0.83 6.56
CA HIS A 44 -11.03 0.09 7.69
C HIS A 44 -12.18 0.87 8.33
N GLU A 45 -11.98 2.17 8.57
CA GLU A 45 -13.01 3.11 9.03
C GLU A 45 -12.90 4.42 8.23
N GLY A 46 -14.03 5.05 7.92
CA GLY A 46 -14.08 6.27 7.11
C GLY A 46 -14.27 5.99 5.61
N SER A 47 -13.29 6.38 4.78
CA SER A 47 -13.36 6.21 3.32
C SER A 47 -13.31 4.73 2.94
N ALA A 48 -14.18 4.28 2.03
CA ALA A 48 -14.12 2.94 1.45
C ALA A 48 -13.20 2.84 0.22
N THR A 49 -12.75 3.99 -0.32
CA THR A 49 -12.04 4.07 -1.60
C THR A 49 -10.60 4.50 -1.47
N THR A 50 -10.16 4.97 -0.30
CA THR A 50 -8.80 5.52 -0.14
C THR A 50 -7.90 4.53 0.57
N ALA A 51 -6.76 4.21 -0.06
CA ALA A 51 -5.73 3.34 0.51
C ALA A 51 -4.33 3.98 0.34
N TYR A 52 -3.34 3.48 1.08
CA TYR A 52 -2.00 4.07 1.11
C TYR A 52 -0.89 3.04 1.08
N ALA A 53 0.29 3.45 0.62
CA ALA A 53 1.55 2.74 0.83
C ALA A 53 2.68 3.72 1.14
N ALA A 54 3.69 3.25 1.89
CA ALA A 54 4.89 4.01 2.19
C ALA A 54 6.14 3.11 2.19
N TYR A 55 7.26 3.61 1.66
CA TYR A 55 8.56 2.96 1.72
C TYR A 55 9.70 3.98 1.62
N ASN A 56 10.88 3.60 2.11
CA ASN A 56 12.13 4.37 1.99
C ASN A 56 13.01 3.85 0.86
#